data_AF-A0A5B0RSP7-F1
#
_entry.id   AF-A0A5B0RSP7-F1
#
_cell.length_a   1.000
_cell.length_b   1.000
_cell.length_c   1.000
_cell.angle_alpha   90.00
_cell.angle_beta   90.00
_cell.angle_gamma   90.00
#
_symmetry.space_group_name_H-M   'P 1'
#
loop_
_entity.id
_entity.type
_entity.pdbx_description
1 polymer ?
#
loop_
_entity_poly.entity_id
_entity_poly.type
_entity_poly.pdbx_seq_one_letter_code
_entity_poly.pdbx_strand_id
1 'polypeptide(L)'
;MFNRVMTKDNIAVIALLEHRQSGTRQIVANVHIHWDPEFRDVKLIQTAMLMDQISEISSRFARLPKRTNLSNNYRTAPSYSDGTQIPTIICGDFNSIPQSGVYDYLSQGLIPSTHPDFCKNNYGPYTQFGIHHSLKLKSAYSNLDSKELPFTNYTPGFKGVIDYIWYSTESLQVIGLLGKIDDAYLKKVVGFPNAHFASDHVPVLAEFKSQQS
;
A
#
# COMPACT_ATOMS: atom_id res chain seq x y z
N MET A 1 6.72 -21.96 -9.55
CA MET A 1 6.64 -21.23 -8.26
C MET A 1 8.00 -21.02 -7.58
N PHE A 2 8.77 -22.08 -7.28
CA PHE A 2 9.86 -21.99 -6.28
C PHE A 2 11.07 -21.10 -6.62
N ASN A 3 11.59 -21.04 -7.85
CA ASN A 3 12.93 -20.45 -8.03
C ASN A 3 12.98 -18.91 -8.06
N ARG A 4 11.93 -18.21 -8.50
CA ARG A 4 11.96 -16.74 -8.69
C ARG A 4 11.53 -15.95 -7.46
N VAL A 5 10.49 -16.42 -6.76
CA VAL A 5 9.91 -15.74 -5.58
C VAL A 5 10.57 -16.17 -4.28
N MET A 6 10.78 -17.48 -4.05
CA MET A 6 11.31 -17.98 -2.76
C MET A 6 12.75 -17.56 -2.48
N THR A 7 13.50 -17.18 -3.52
CA THR A 7 14.89 -16.72 -3.41
C THR A 7 15.01 -15.24 -3.03
N LYS A 8 13.87 -14.57 -2.77
CA LYS A 8 13.80 -13.16 -2.41
C LYS A 8 13.43 -13.03 -0.94
N ASP A 9 14.17 -12.22 -0.21
CA ASP A 9 14.10 -12.01 1.23
C ASP A 9 13.30 -10.75 1.61
N ASN A 10 12.55 -10.19 0.66
CA ASN A 10 11.65 -9.06 0.91
C ASN A 10 10.61 -9.43 1.98
N ILE A 11 10.34 -8.49 2.88
CA ILE A 11 9.40 -8.67 3.99
C ILE A 11 8.32 -7.59 4.00
N ALA A 12 7.26 -7.88 4.75
CA ALA A 12 6.23 -6.94 5.12
C ALA A 12 6.08 -6.94 6.65
N VAL A 13 5.79 -5.78 7.23
CA VAL A 13 5.42 -5.66 8.65
C VAL A 13 3.99 -5.17 8.74
N ILE A 14 3.18 -5.85 9.55
CA ILE A 14 1.77 -5.49 9.75
C ILE A 14 1.55 -5.22 11.24
N ALA A 15 1.11 -4.01 11.56
CA ALA A 15 0.76 -3.58 12.90
C ALA A 15 -0.76 -3.52 13.07
N LEU A 16 -1.23 -4.08 14.19
CA LEU A 16 -2.63 -4.02 14.62
C LEU A 16 -2.73 -3.03 15.76
N LEU A 17 -3.42 -1.92 15.51
CA LEU A 17 -3.49 -0.78 16.40
C LEU A 17 -4.91 -0.62 16.91
N GLU A 18 -5.02 -0.11 18.13
CA GLU A 18 -6.29 0.25 18.74
C GLU A 18 -6.20 1.66 19.31
N HIS A 19 -7.10 2.54 18.89
CA HIS A 19 -7.16 3.90 19.38
C HIS A 19 -7.53 3.90 20.86
N ARG A 20 -6.65 4.46 21.70
CA ARG A 20 -6.74 4.37 23.16
C ARG A 20 -8.06 4.89 23.74
N GLN A 21 -8.63 5.93 23.11
CA GLN A 21 -9.84 6.59 23.63
C GLN A 21 -11.13 5.93 23.14
N SER A 22 -11.22 5.62 21.84
CA SER A 22 -12.45 5.10 21.21
C SER A 22 -12.49 3.58 21.05
N GLY A 23 -11.36 2.89 21.21
CA GLY A 23 -11.26 1.46 20.90
C GLY A 23 -11.36 1.14 19.41
N THR A 24 -11.33 2.14 18.52
CA THR A 24 -11.33 1.94 17.06
C THR A 24 -10.07 1.19 16.66
N ARG A 25 -10.23 0.12 15.89
CA ARG A 25 -9.12 -0.66 15.35
C ARG A 25 -8.58 -0.04 14.06
N GLN A 26 -7.30 -0.22 13.82
CA GLN A 26 -6.63 0.16 12.59
C GLN A 26 -5.54 -0.86 12.25
N ILE A 27 -5.38 -1.13 10.96
CA ILE A 27 -4.31 -1.97 10.41
C ILE A 27 -3.36 -1.08 9.63
N VAL A 28 -2.07 -1.19 9.92
CA VAL A 28 -1.03 -0.49 9.17
C VAL A 28 -0.03 -1.53 8.69
N ALA A 29 0.13 -1.64 7.38
CA ALA A 29 1.14 -2.47 6.75
C ALA A 29 2.24 -1.59 6.15
N ASN A 30 3.49 -2.05 6.21
CA ASN A 30 4.62 -1.43 5.54
C ASN A 30 5.42 -2.49 4.78
N VAL A 31 5.78 -2.21 3.54
CA VAL A 31 6.49 -3.16 2.65
C VAL A 31 7.66 -2.52 1.92
N HIS A 32 8.60 -3.36 1.50
CA HIS A 32 9.60 -3.02 0.50
C HIS A 32 9.69 -4.21 -0.48
N ILE A 33 9.01 -4.07 -1.62
CA ILE A 33 8.86 -5.11 -2.65
C ILE A 33 10.13 -5.18 -3.51
N HIS A 34 10.39 -6.35 -4.10
CA HIS A 34 11.59 -6.59 -4.90
C HIS A 34 11.82 -5.51 -5.98
N TRP A 35 13.08 -5.09 -6.16
CA TRP A 35 13.41 -3.89 -6.93
C TRP A 35 13.56 -4.13 -8.45
N ASP A 36 14.06 -5.30 -8.84
CA ASP A 36 14.50 -5.56 -10.22
C ASP A 36 13.37 -5.35 -11.25
N PRO A 37 13.52 -4.45 -12.24
CA PRO A 37 12.52 -4.20 -13.27
C PRO A 37 12.12 -5.43 -14.10
N GLU A 38 13.00 -6.43 -14.25
CA GLU A 38 12.71 -7.66 -15.00
C GLU A 38 11.80 -8.64 -14.23
N PHE A 39 11.60 -8.39 -12.93
CA PHE A 39 10.87 -9.29 -12.02
C PHE A 39 9.48 -8.75 -11.67
N ARG A 40 8.77 -8.16 -12.64
CA ARG A 40 7.37 -7.68 -12.47
C ARG A 40 6.44 -8.76 -11.91
N ASP A 41 6.68 -10.00 -12.31
CA ASP A 41 5.96 -11.18 -11.84
C ASP A 41 6.16 -11.42 -10.34
N VAL A 42 7.40 -11.29 -9.85
CA VAL A 42 7.70 -11.43 -8.42
C VAL A 42 7.07 -10.30 -7.61
N LYS A 43 7.13 -9.05 -8.10
CA LYS A 43 6.51 -7.90 -7.43
C LYS A 43 5.00 -8.11 -7.26
N LEU A 44 4.35 -8.62 -8.31
CA LEU A 44 2.92 -8.92 -8.29
C LEU A 44 2.58 -10.04 -7.31
N ILE A 45 3.35 -11.14 -7.30
CA ILE A 45 3.12 -12.26 -6.39
C ILE A 45 3.40 -11.87 -4.92
N GLN A 46 4.46 -11.10 -4.65
CA GLN A 46 4.73 -10.59 -3.30
C GLN A 46 3.58 -9.71 -2.80
N THR A 47 3.01 -8.88 -3.68
CA THR A 47 1.84 -8.05 -3.35
C THR A 47 0.59 -8.89 -3.12
N ALA A 48 0.35 -9.94 -3.91
CA ALA A 48 -0.76 -10.88 -3.70
C ALA A 48 -0.64 -11.59 -2.33
N MET A 49 0.55 -12.09 -1.99
CA MET A 49 0.81 -12.73 -0.70
C MET A 49 0.61 -11.76 0.47
N LEU A 50 1.00 -10.49 0.33
CA LEU A 50 0.72 -9.44 1.30
C LEU A 50 -0.78 -9.29 1.53
N MET A 51 -1.57 -9.19 0.46
CA MET A 51 -3.02 -8.97 0.56
C MET A 51 -3.75 -10.18 1.16
N ASP A 52 -3.31 -11.41 0.85
CA ASP A 52 -3.81 -12.63 1.50
C ASP A 52 -3.55 -12.60 3.02
N GLN A 53 -2.33 -12.22 3.42
CA GLN A 53 -1.97 -12.11 4.85
C GLN A 53 -2.73 -10.99 5.56
N ILE A 54 -2.94 -9.84 4.92
CA ILE A 54 -3.78 -8.76 5.48
C ILE A 54 -5.22 -9.25 5.66
N SER A 55 -5.78 -10.00 4.70
CA SER A 55 -7.13 -10.57 4.80
C SER A 55 -7.27 -11.54 5.98
N GLU A 56 -6.30 -12.44 6.15
CA GLU A 56 -6.28 -13.40 7.27
C GLU A 56 -6.15 -12.68 8.62
N ILE A 57 -5.19 -11.76 8.72
CA ILE A 57 -4.92 -11.03 9.96
C ILE A 57 -6.08 -10.10 10.33
N SER A 58 -6.68 -9.41 9.36
CA SER A 58 -7.84 -8.53 9.59
C SER A 58 -9.04 -9.31 10.08
N SER A 59 -9.31 -10.48 9.48
CA SER A 59 -10.37 -11.40 9.91
C SER A 59 -10.18 -11.88 11.35
N ARG A 60 -8.93 -12.23 11.72
CA ARG A 60 -8.59 -12.58 13.10
C ARG A 60 -8.74 -11.40 14.04
N PHE A 61 -8.28 -10.22 13.63
CA PHE A 61 -8.34 -9.01 14.45
C PHE A 61 -9.78 -8.60 14.73
N ALA A 62 -10.68 -8.68 13.73
CA ALA A 62 -12.11 -8.39 13.88
C ALA A 62 -12.77 -9.23 15.01
N ARG A 63 -12.36 -10.49 15.17
CA ARG A 63 -12.91 -11.43 16.16
C ARG A 63 -12.37 -11.23 17.58
N LEU A 64 -11.31 -10.43 17.77
CA LEU A 64 -10.78 -10.19 19.12
C LEU A 64 -11.79 -9.42 19.98
N PRO A 65 -11.77 -9.60 21.32
CA PRO A 65 -12.64 -8.86 22.23
C PRO A 65 -12.46 -7.34 22.10
N LYS A 66 -13.56 -6.60 22.21
CA LYS A 66 -13.56 -5.14 22.15
C LYS A 66 -12.87 -4.54 23.37
N ARG A 67 -12.25 -3.37 23.19
CA ARG A 67 -11.77 -2.55 24.29
C ARG A 67 -12.92 -2.15 25.21
N THR A 68 -12.72 -2.34 26.51
CA THR A 68 -13.68 -1.93 27.56
C THR A 68 -13.29 -0.60 28.21
N ASN A 69 -11.98 -0.34 28.34
CA ASN A 69 -11.46 0.88 28.96
C ASN A 69 -11.41 2.03 27.93
N LEU A 70 -12.56 2.68 27.74
CA LEU A 70 -12.75 3.83 26.86
C LEU A 70 -12.69 5.16 27.62
N SER A 71 -12.46 6.26 26.91
CA SER A 71 -12.63 7.59 27.52
C SER A 71 -14.13 7.92 27.67
N ASN A 72 -14.46 8.82 28.59
CA ASN A 72 -15.85 9.16 28.94
C ASN A 72 -16.73 9.62 27.75
N ASN A 73 -16.11 10.03 26.64
CA ASN A 73 -16.80 10.46 25.43
C ASN A 73 -17.28 9.29 24.56
N TYR A 74 -16.88 8.05 24.83
CA TYR A 74 -17.23 6.87 24.04
C TYR A 74 -17.98 5.84 24.89
N ARG A 75 -19.21 5.50 24.46
CA ARG A 75 -20.06 4.53 25.16
C ARG A 75 -19.64 3.08 24.89
N THR A 76 -19.27 2.77 23.66
CA THR A 76 -18.88 1.42 23.21
C THR A 76 -17.84 1.50 22.10
N ALA A 77 -16.94 0.51 22.04
CA ALA A 77 -15.99 0.40 20.95
C ALA A 77 -16.67 -0.13 19.68
N PRO A 78 -16.17 0.23 18.48
CA PRO A 78 -16.71 -0.27 17.21
C PRO A 78 -16.74 -1.80 17.12
N SER A 79 -17.72 -2.31 16.38
CA SER A 79 -17.81 -3.73 16.01
C SER A 79 -17.46 -3.89 14.54
N TYR A 80 -16.75 -4.97 14.22
CA TYR A 80 -16.42 -5.32 12.85
C TYR A 80 -17.04 -6.68 12.56
N SER A 81 -18.01 -6.73 11.64
CA SER A 81 -18.58 -8.00 11.16
C SER A 81 -17.61 -8.72 10.22
N ASP A 82 -16.77 -7.95 9.54
CA ASP A 82 -15.78 -8.44 8.59
C ASP A 82 -14.46 -7.66 8.73
N GLY A 83 -13.34 -8.29 8.39
CA GLY A 83 -12.00 -7.69 8.46
C GLY A 83 -11.85 -6.46 7.55
N THR A 84 -12.56 -6.42 6.42
CA THR A 84 -12.54 -5.29 5.46
C THR A 84 -13.08 -3.98 6.03
N GLN A 85 -13.90 -4.04 7.09
CA GLN A 85 -14.42 -2.86 7.76
C GLN A 85 -13.40 -2.17 8.65
N ILE A 86 -12.28 -2.84 8.96
CA ILE A 86 -11.22 -2.24 9.77
C ILE A 86 -10.41 -1.27 8.89
N PRO A 87 -10.28 0.01 9.29
CA PRO A 87 -9.42 0.96 8.60
C PRO A 87 -8.03 0.40 8.35
N THR A 88 -7.64 0.34 7.08
CA THR A 88 -6.38 -0.28 6.64
C THR A 88 -5.59 0.72 5.83
N ILE A 89 -4.32 0.90 6.20
CA ILE A 89 -3.33 1.69 5.46
C ILE A 89 -2.18 0.76 5.09
N ILE A 90 -1.75 0.78 3.83
CA ILE A 90 -0.62 0.00 3.33
C ILE A 90 0.37 0.99 2.72
N CYS A 91 1.51 1.15 3.37
CA CYS A 91 2.61 1.99 2.92
C CYS A 91 3.74 1.13 2.35
N GLY A 92 4.59 1.74 1.53
CA GLY A 92 5.86 1.11 1.19
C GLY A 92 6.42 1.55 -0.14
N ASP A 93 7.63 1.05 -0.38
CA ASP A 93 8.25 1.04 -1.70
C ASP A 93 7.80 -0.24 -2.42
N PHE A 94 6.99 -0.06 -3.46
CA PHE A 94 6.49 -1.17 -4.28
C PHE A 94 7.40 -1.47 -5.47
N ASN A 95 8.41 -0.62 -5.73
CA ASN A 95 9.28 -0.71 -6.90
C ASN A 95 8.49 -0.87 -8.21
N SER A 96 7.29 -0.28 -8.27
CA SER A 96 6.30 -0.52 -9.32
C SER A 96 5.62 0.79 -9.70
N ILE A 97 5.64 1.13 -10.99
CA ILE A 97 5.06 2.38 -11.51
C ILE A 97 3.52 2.33 -11.58
N PRO A 98 2.81 3.47 -11.72
CA PRO A 98 1.34 3.50 -11.74
C PRO A 98 0.69 2.68 -12.86
N GLN A 99 1.42 2.35 -13.93
CA GLN A 99 0.96 1.51 -15.05
C GLN A 99 1.28 0.01 -14.85
N SER A 100 1.72 -0.39 -13.66
CA SER A 100 2.07 -1.78 -13.36
C SER A 100 0.87 -2.61 -12.90
N GLY A 101 0.97 -3.92 -13.06
CA GLY A 101 -0.01 -4.87 -12.52
C GLY A 101 -0.11 -4.82 -11.00
N VAL A 102 0.93 -4.38 -10.29
CA VAL A 102 0.89 -4.16 -8.83
C VAL A 102 -0.07 -3.02 -8.49
N TYR A 103 0.04 -1.89 -9.20
CA TYR A 103 -0.84 -0.74 -9.01
C TYR A 103 -2.29 -1.08 -9.38
N ASP A 104 -2.48 -1.77 -10.51
CA ASP A 104 -3.81 -2.24 -10.95
C ASP A 104 -4.40 -3.24 -9.95
N TYR A 105 -3.61 -4.18 -9.43
CA TYR A 105 -4.07 -5.14 -8.43
C TYR A 105 -4.60 -4.43 -7.18
N LEU A 106 -3.81 -3.52 -6.61
CA LEU A 106 -4.18 -2.81 -5.38
C LEU A 106 -5.37 -1.88 -5.59
N SER A 107 -5.45 -1.20 -6.73
CA SER A 107 -6.52 -0.23 -7.01
C SER A 107 -7.84 -0.87 -7.45
N GLN A 108 -7.78 -1.94 -8.25
CA GLN A 108 -8.95 -2.59 -8.84
C GLN A 108 -9.41 -3.82 -8.06
N GLY A 109 -8.54 -4.40 -7.23
CA GLY A 109 -8.81 -5.58 -6.42
C GLY A 109 -8.81 -6.90 -7.21
N LEU A 110 -8.42 -6.89 -8.48
CA LEU A 110 -8.40 -8.07 -9.35
C LEU A 110 -7.34 -7.91 -10.45
N ILE A 111 -6.57 -8.96 -10.68
CA ILE A 111 -5.76 -9.13 -11.89
C ILE A 111 -6.09 -10.50 -12.52
N PRO A 112 -6.47 -10.54 -13.81
CA PRO A 112 -6.75 -11.80 -14.50
C PRO A 112 -5.48 -12.62 -14.71
N SER A 113 -5.62 -13.95 -14.83
CA SER A 113 -4.52 -14.88 -15.09
C SER A 113 -3.70 -14.57 -16.36
N THR A 114 -4.28 -13.85 -17.31
CA THR A 114 -3.67 -13.47 -18.59
C THR A 114 -2.85 -12.19 -18.52
N HIS A 115 -2.73 -11.55 -17.37
CA HIS A 115 -2.05 -10.27 -17.22
C HIS A 115 -0.56 -10.36 -17.63
N PRO A 116 -0.03 -9.41 -18.43
CA PRO A 116 1.33 -9.48 -18.96
C PRO A 116 2.42 -9.48 -17.88
N ASP A 117 2.14 -8.90 -16.72
CA ASP A 117 3.12 -8.85 -15.62
C ASP A 117 3.38 -10.21 -14.97
N PHE A 118 2.54 -11.23 -15.18
CA PHE A 118 2.91 -12.61 -14.83
C PHE A 118 4.06 -13.16 -15.69
N CYS A 119 4.42 -12.50 -16.80
CA CYS A 119 5.56 -12.84 -17.64
C CYS A 119 5.56 -14.30 -18.13
N LYS A 120 4.37 -14.90 -18.33
CA LYS A 120 4.15 -16.32 -18.69
C LYS A 120 4.71 -17.33 -17.68
N ASN A 121 5.04 -16.90 -16.47
CA ASN A 121 5.47 -17.78 -15.39
C ASN A 121 4.27 -18.47 -14.73
N ASN A 122 4.50 -19.64 -14.14
CA ASN A 122 3.47 -20.40 -13.43
C ASN A 122 3.68 -20.32 -11.90
N TYR A 123 2.73 -19.66 -11.24
CA TYR A 123 2.63 -19.47 -9.80
C TYR A 123 1.41 -20.22 -9.21
N GLY A 124 1.04 -21.36 -9.83
CA GLY A 124 -0.03 -22.20 -9.34
C GLY A 124 -1.38 -21.46 -9.35
N PRO A 125 -2.14 -21.47 -8.24
CA PRO A 125 -3.47 -20.84 -8.16
C PRO A 125 -3.47 -19.36 -8.60
N TYR A 126 -2.45 -18.59 -8.23
CA TYR A 126 -2.36 -17.16 -8.56
C TYR A 126 -2.37 -16.89 -10.08
N THR A 127 -1.72 -17.75 -10.86
CA THR A 127 -1.69 -17.63 -12.33
C THR A 127 -2.78 -18.45 -13.03
N GLN A 128 -3.38 -19.44 -12.35
CA GLN A 128 -4.44 -20.26 -12.93
C GLN A 128 -5.78 -19.52 -12.90
N PHE A 129 -6.10 -18.89 -11.77
CA PHE A 129 -7.39 -18.22 -11.54
C PHE A 129 -7.28 -16.69 -11.57
N GLY A 130 -6.07 -16.15 -11.63
CA GLY A 130 -5.80 -14.75 -11.35
C GLY A 130 -5.72 -14.49 -9.84
N ILE A 131 -5.51 -13.23 -9.49
CA ILE A 131 -5.39 -12.78 -8.09
C ILE A 131 -6.46 -11.74 -7.80
N HIS A 132 -7.02 -11.75 -6.60
CA HIS A 132 -8.03 -10.78 -6.18
C HIS A 132 -7.92 -10.45 -4.69
N HIS A 133 -8.51 -9.34 -4.26
CA HIS A 133 -8.70 -8.98 -2.85
C HIS A 133 -9.98 -8.15 -2.66
N SER A 134 -10.53 -8.18 -1.44
CA SER A 134 -11.82 -7.52 -1.16
C SER A 134 -11.71 -6.08 -0.67
N LEU A 135 -10.51 -5.61 -0.30
CA LEU A 135 -10.30 -4.24 0.17
C LEU A 135 -10.51 -3.23 -0.96
N LYS A 136 -11.35 -2.21 -0.73
CA LYS A 136 -11.50 -1.07 -1.65
C LYS A 136 -10.41 -0.04 -1.36
N LEU A 137 -9.29 -0.16 -2.05
CA LEU A 137 -8.13 0.70 -1.84
C LEU A 137 -8.03 1.80 -2.89
N LYS A 138 -7.45 2.93 -2.49
CA LYS A 138 -6.91 3.96 -3.39
C LYS A 138 -5.54 4.39 -2.91
N SER A 139 -4.67 4.77 -3.84
CA SER A 139 -3.47 5.54 -3.52
C SER A 139 -3.90 6.91 -2.98
N ALA A 140 -3.30 7.39 -1.90
CA ALA A 140 -3.63 8.68 -1.29
C ALA A 140 -3.45 9.85 -2.26
N TYR A 141 -2.50 9.71 -3.19
CA TYR A 141 -2.15 10.71 -4.19
C TYR A 141 -2.95 10.55 -5.51
N SER A 142 -3.76 9.48 -5.64
CA SER A 142 -4.53 9.15 -6.86
C SER A 142 -5.49 10.26 -7.35
N ASN A 143 -5.90 11.13 -6.42
CA ASN A 143 -6.90 12.18 -6.63
C ASN A 143 -6.29 13.52 -7.07
N LEU A 144 -4.97 13.63 -7.18
CA LEU A 144 -4.35 14.79 -7.82
C LEU A 144 -4.75 14.87 -9.30
N ASP A 145 -4.73 16.08 -9.87
CA ASP A 145 -4.98 16.26 -11.31
C ASP A 145 -4.00 15.46 -12.17
N SER A 146 -2.75 15.36 -11.70
CA SER A 146 -1.69 14.54 -12.29
C SER A 146 -1.82 13.04 -12.02
N LYS A 147 -2.88 12.61 -11.31
CA LYS A 147 -3.11 11.27 -10.76
C LYS A 147 -2.10 10.82 -9.71
N GLU A 148 -0.83 11.20 -9.79
CA GLU A 148 0.17 10.87 -8.78
C GLU A 148 1.16 12.05 -8.62
N LEU A 149 2.08 11.95 -7.66
CA LEU A 149 3.25 12.84 -7.61
C LEU A 149 4.09 12.72 -8.91
N PRO A 150 4.89 13.73 -9.27
CA PRO A 150 5.77 13.63 -10.44
C PRO A 150 6.80 12.49 -10.32
N PHE A 151 7.24 12.20 -9.09
CA PHE A 151 8.12 11.09 -8.74
C PHE A 151 8.11 10.91 -7.22
N THR A 152 8.48 9.71 -6.79
CA THR A 152 8.83 9.41 -5.39
C THR A 152 10.28 8.93 -5.27
N ASN A 153 10.86 8.38 -6.34
CA ASN A 153 12.30 8.15 -6.48
C ASN A 153 12.87 9.02 -7.62
N TYR A 154 14.02 9.64 -7.40
CA TYR A 154 14.70 10.43 -8.41
C TYR A 154 16.22 10.22 -8.37
N THR A 155 16.72 9.47 -9.35
CA THR A 155 18.14 9.29 -9.64
C THR A 155 18.43 9.69 -11.10
N PRO A 156 19.71 9.78 -11.53
CA PRO A 156 20.02 10.03 -12.94
C PRO A 156 19.50 8.96 -13.90
N GLY A 157 19.38 7.70 -13.45
CA GLY A 157 18.95 6.57 -14.28
C GLY A 157 17.45 6.26 -14.21
N PHE A 158 16.76 6.72 -13.16
CA PHE A 158 15.34 6.48 -12.97
C PHE A 158 14.67 7.64 -12.25
N LYS A 159 13.51 8.05 -12.75
CA LYS A 159 12.65 9.04 -12.12
C LYS A 159 11.21 8.60 -12.28
N GLY A 160 10.55 8.29 -11.17
CA GLY A 160 9.19 7.76 -11.22
C GLY A 160 8.56 7.60 -9.85
N VAL A 161 7.28 7.24 -9.85
CA VAL A 161 6.51 6.94 -8.65
C VAL A 161 6.59 5.44 -8.40
N ILE A 162 7.15 5.06 -7.25
CA ILE A 162 7.25 3.68 -6.79
C ILE A 162 6.86 3.51 -5.32
N ASP A 163 6.67 4.62 -4.60
CA ASP A 163 6.26 4.66 -3.20
C ASP A 163 4.81 5.10 -3.10
N TYR A 164 4.02 4.38 -2.30
CA TYR A 164 2.58 4.63 -2.20
C TYR A 164 2.08 4.57 -0.76
N ILE A 165 1.01 5.31 -0.50
CA ILE A 165 0.17 5.16 0.70
C ILE A 165 -1.21 4.73 0.20
N TRP A 166 -1.50 3.43 0.28
CA TRP A 166 -2.82 2.89 -0.01
C TRP A 166 -3.71 2.96 1.22
N TYR A 167 -4.98 3.28 1.04
CA TYR A 167 -5.93 3.35 2.15
C TYR A 167 -7.30 2.77 1.79
N SER A 168 -7.99 2.16 2.75
CA SER A 168 -9.35 1.65 2.57
C SER A 168 -10.39 2.79 2.53
N THR A 169 -10.98 3.01 1.36
CA THR A 169 -11.80 4.20 1.10
C THR A 169 -13.15 4.22 1.80
N GLU A 170 -13.62 3.06 2.26
CA GLU A 170 -14.88 2.94 2.99
C GLU A 170 -14.79 3.47 4.43
N SER A 171 -13.58 3.61 4.96
CA SER A 171 -13.37 3.90 6.38
C SER A 171 -12.42 5.08 6.64
N LEU A 172 -11.70 5.53 5.60
CA LEU A 172 -10.73 6.61 5.65
C LEU A 172 -10.98 7.60 4.51
N GLN A 173 -10.79 8.88 4.78
CA GLN A 173 -10.81 9.96 3.80
C GLN A 173 -9.50 10.73 3.89
N VAL A 174 -8.85 10.98 2.74
CA VAL A 174 -7.70 11.88 2.66
C VAL A 174 -8.18 13.32 2.86
N ILE A 175 -7.57 14.04 3.79
CA ILE A 175 -7.87 15.46 4.07
C ILE A 175 -6.68 16.39 3.84
N GLY A 176 -5.47 15.83 3.75
CA GLY A 176 -4.26 16.59 3.47
C GLY A 176 -3.19 15.72 2.81
N LEU A 177 -2.35 16.33 1.97
CA LEU A 177 -1.22 15.70 1.30
C LEU A 177 -0.02 16.63 1.34
N LEU A 178 1.18 16.07 1.55
CA LEU A 178 2.41 16.80 1.29
C LEU A 178 2.60 16.97 -0.21
N GLY A 179 2.72 18.22 -0.65
CA GLY A 179 2.89 18.59 -2.05
C GLY A 179 4.25 18.20 -2.65
N LYS A 180 4.36 18.34 -3.97
CA LYS A 180 5.60 18.08 -4.71
C LYS A 180 6.71 19.06 -4.31
N ILE A 181 7.95 18.66 -4.59
CA ILE A 181 9.11 19.55 -4.54
C ILE A 181 8.96 20.65 -5.59
N ASP A 182 9.44 21.86 -5.27
CA ASP A 182 9.44 23.02 -6.16
C ASP A 182 10.16 22.73 -7.49
N ASP A 183 9.47 22.97 -8.60
CA ASP A 183 9.99 22.79 -9.96
C ASP A 183 11.24 23.66 -10.22
N ALA A 184 11.34 24.84 -9.60
CA ALA A 184 12.50 25.72 -9.74
C ALA A 184 13.76 25.12 -9.10
N TYR A 185 13.61 24.35 -8.03
CA TYR A 185 14.69 23.56 -7.44
C TYR A 185 15.03 22.38 -8.35
N LEU A 186 14.02 21.64 -8.82
CA LEU A 186 14.20 20.45 -9.64
C LEU A 186 14.93 20.72 -10.96
N LYS A 187 14.80 21.92 -11.53
CA LYS A 187 15.56 22.34 -12.73
C LYS A 187 17.08 22.42 -12.52
N LYS A 188 17.54 22.49 -11.27
CA LYS A 188 18.96 22.68 -10.91
C LYS A 188 19.65 21.39 -10.46
N VAL A 189 18.91 20.29 -10.37
CA VAL A 189 19.42 19.01 -9.88
C VAL A 189 19.18 17.93 -10.92
N VAL A 190 20.09 16.95 -10.99
CA VAL A 190 20.00 15.81 -11.92
C VAL A 190 19.52 14.52 -11.25
N GLY A 191 19.34 14.55 -9.93
CA GLY A 191 18.90 13.44 -9.10
C GLY A 191 19.19 13.66 -7.61
N PHE A 192 18.81 12.66 -6.82
CA PHE A 192 18.99 12.52 -5.39
C PHE A 192 19.77 11.21 -5.07
N PRO A 193 20.38 11.08 -3.87
CA PRO A 193 20.52 12.10 -2.83
C PRO A 193 21.43 13.27 -3.25
N ASN A 194 21.35 14.39 -2.53
CA ASN A 194 22.24 15.54 -2.67
C ASN A 194 22.39 16.29 -1.33
N ALA A 195 23.04 17.46 -1.34
CA ALA A 195 23.29 18.26 -0.13
C ALA A 195 22.03 18.69 0.65
N HIS A 196 20.86 18.74 -0.01
CA HIS A 196 19.59 19.12 0.63
C HIS A 196 18.62 17.93 0.82
N PHE A 197 18.81 16.83 0.11
CA PHE A 197 17.98 15.62 0.18
C PHE A 197 18.85 14.40 0.48
N ALA A 198 18.69 13.82 1.67
CA ALA A 198 19.54 12.73 2.16
C ALA A 198 19.21 11.34 1.58
N SER A 199 18.12 11.21 0.83
CA SER A 199 17.65 9.97 0.20
C SER A 199 17.38 10.21 -1.28
N ASP A 200 17.50 9.18 -2.11
CA ASP A 200 17.04 9.18 -3.50
C ASP A 200 15.50 9.10 -3.62
N HIS A 201 14.84 8.68 -2.53
CA HIS A 201 13.39 8.77 -2.37
C HIS A 201 12.97 10.05 -1.65
N VAL A 202 11.81 10.57 -2.01
CA VAL A 202 11.15 11.69 -1.32
C VAL A 202 10.04 11.16 -0.41
N PRO A 203 9.86 11.76 0.78
CA PRO A 203 8.81 11.32 1.69
C PRO A 203 7.42 11.60 1.10
N VAL A 204 6.55 10.59 1.18
CA VAL A 204 5.11 10.73 0.99
C VAL A 204 4.44 10.92 2.35
N LEU A 205 3.48 11.85 2.43
CA LEU A 205 2.76 12.14 3.67
C LEU A 205 1.31 12.47 3.35
N ALA A 206 0.41 11.79 4.05
CA ALA A 206 -1.02 11.98 3.92
C ALA A 206 -1.66 12.11 5.31
N GLU A 207 -2.62 13.02 5.42
CA GLU A 207 -3.48 13.16 6.59
C GLU A 207 -4.83 12.53 6.29
N PHE A 208 -5.30 11.67 7.21
CA PHE A 208 -6.54 10.92 7.06
C PHE A 208 -7.53 11.27 8.16
N LYS A 209 -8.80 11.40 7.77
CA LYS A 209 -9.94 11.42 8.66
C LYS A 209 -10.61 10.04 8.65
N SER A 210 -10.84 9.47 9.83
CA SER A 210 -11.66 8.27 9.95
C SER A 210 -13.13 8.59 9.70
N GLN A 211 -13.72 7.84 8.77
CA GLN A 211 -15.15 7.85 8.50
C GLN A 211 -15.77 6.83 9.46
N GLN A 212 -16.31 7.29 10.59
CA GLN A 212 -17.11 6.42 11.45
C GLN A 212 -18.45 6.20 10.76
N SER A 213 -18.79 4.92 10.52
CA SER A 213 -20.15 4.48 10.25
C SER A 213 -20.93 4.30 11.54
#